data_AF-A0A7X6KXH9-F1
#
_entry.id   AF-A0A7X6KXH9-F1
#
_cell.length_a   1.000
_cell.length_b   1.000
_cell.length_c   1.000
_cell.angle_alpha   90.00
_cell.angle_beta   90.00
_cell.angle_gamma   90.00
#
_symmetry.space_group_name_H-M   'P 1'
#
loop_
_entity.id
_entity.type
_entity.pdbx_description
1 polymer ?
#
loop_
_entity_poly.entity_id
_entity_poly.type
_entity_poly.pdbx_seq_one_letter_code
_entity_poly.pdbx_strand_id
1 'polypeptide(L)'
;MKRMWKIPAVLVGTFALTAVAVPVAQAAGTDCSTDLGDQTITGDLVVPAGADCVLGGATVEGSVIVEADGWLDATSATITGDVVATDPYGVLIDGTSVGGDISVYAADTRVGFLYLNDLAVGGSVATGGVDVEITDSRITGGVLAQAPTYLDLVRTGVDGDVTVEDADFGALVSGAVVGGTVSVTGSSRDVLIGANADGTAGAWGNTIGKDLVLSGNTANLRVAQTTVLGAIRLDGNDPAAAFGPGVSAGSVEGDFTGEQPGEAVAGDQAIAVTVPDQRAGELIWSLEGGNGLVNLGVAEELQDRYQATGEIVPVRVQDTRAGDPVWSVTAQVSDFAAGGESLSSEYLGWTPEVLENEGDAVAGPPVASGFEDGGEGLSVARTLASAEEGHARGSALVGADLDLQLPLDSPSGTYTATLTLTALS
;
A
#
# COMPACT_ATOMS: atom_id res chain seq x y z
N MET A 1 14.51 38.91 -6.95
CA MET A 1 14.97 39.07 -8.36
C MET A 1 14.65 37.78 -9.08
N LYS A 2 13.74 37.79 -10.07
CA LYS A 2 13.35 36.59 -10.82
C LYS A 2 14.57 36.03 -11.55
N ARG A 3 15.06 34.85 -11.14
CA ARG A 3 16.12 34.12 -11.86
C ARG A 3 15.49 33.54 -13.11
N MET A 4 15.78 34.17 -14.24
CA MET A 4 15.44 33.64 -15.56
C MET A 4 16.38 32.49 -15.89
N TRP A 5 15.80 31.31 -16.09
CA TRP A 5 16.46 30.10 -16.59
C TRP A 5 17.24 30.41 -17.87
N LYS A 6 18.54 30.08 -17.90
CA LYS A 6 19.34 30.08 -19.13
C LYS A 6 19.58 28.63 -19.54
N ILE A 7 18.94 28.22 -20.63
CA ILE A 7 19.21 26.95 -21.32
C ILE A 7 20.55 27.11 -22.09
N PRO A 8 21.53 26.20 -21.93
CA PRO A 8 22.74 26.24 -22.73
C PRO A 8 22.45 25.79 -24.17
N ALA A 9 22.90 26.59 -25.14
CA ALA A 9 22.74 26.32 -26.56
C ALA A 9 23.64 25.16 -27.02
N VAL A 10 23.04 24.04 -27.43
CA VAL A 10 23.71 22.99 -28.20
C VAL A 10 23.47 23.25 -29.69
N LEU A 11 24.54 23.24 -30.49
CA LEU A 11 24.50 23.39 -31.95
C LEU A 11 23.64 22.30 -32.59
N VAL A 12 22.54 22.69 -33.23
CA VAL A 12 21.73 21.80 -34.08
C VAL A 12 22.27 21.83 -35.51
N GLY A 13 22.86 20.72 -35.94
CA GLY A 13 23.16 20.46 -37.35
C GLY A 13 21.89 20.12 -38.11
N THR A 14 21.61 20.84 -39.20
CA THR A 14 20.45 20.62 -40.08
C THR A 14 20.57 19.30 -40.84
N PHE A 15 19.78 18.30 -40.45
CA PHE A 15 19.39 17.19 -41.32
C PHE A 15 17.93 17.39 -41.75
N ALA A 16 17.71 17.59 -43.05
CA ALA A 16 16.38 17.58 -43.64
C ALA A 16 15.89 16.13 -43.73
N LEU A 17 15.07 15.70 -42.76
CA LEU A 17 14.31 14.46 -42.83
C LEU A 17 12.92 14.77 -43.39
N THR A 18 12.60 14.20 -44.55
CA THR A 18 11.24 14.20 -45.10
C THR A 18 10.32 13.39 -44.19
N ALA A 19 9.40 14.07 -43.48
CA ALA A 19 8.39 13.43 -42.65
C ALA A 19 7.32 12.77 -43.55
N VAL A 20 7.30 11.44 -43.57
CA VAL A 20 6.12 10.67 -43.96
C VAL A 20 5.26 10.58 -42.70
N ALA A 21 4.18 11.35 -42.63
CA ALA A 21 3.21 11.26 -41.55
C ALA A 21 2.43 9.94 -41.70
N VAL A 22 2.84 8.94 -40.93
CA VAL A 22 2.02 7.74 -40.70
C VAL A 22 1.11 8.09 -39.52
N PRO A 23 -0.22 8.01 -39.65
CA PRO A 23 -1.09 8.24 -38.51
C PRO A 23 -0.89 7.05 -37.56
N VAL A 24 -0.17 7.28 -36.46
CA VAL A 24 -0.22 6.37 -35.32
C VAL A 24 -1.61 6.55 -34.72
N ALA A 25 -2.41 5.48 -34.73
CA ALA A 25 -3.68 5.49 -34.02
C ALA A 25 -3.37 5.60 -32.53
N GLN A 26 -3.41 6.82 -31.98
CA GLN A 26 -3.44 6.99 -30.53
C GLN A 26 -4.80 6.46 -30.07
N ALA A 27 -4.80 5.40 -29.26
CA ALA A 27 -5.98 5.04 -28.50
C ALA A 27 -6.39 6.29 -27.70
N ALA A 28 -7.66 6.69 -27.76
CA ALA A 28 -8.13 7.80 -26.96
C ALA A 28 -7.94 7.43 -25.48
N GLY A 29 -7.24 8.28 -24.72
CA GLY A 29 -7.09 8.10 -23.28
C GLY A 29 -8.45 8.13 -22.59
N THR A 30 -8.54 7.43 -21.46
CA THR A 30 -9.73 7.43 -20.60
C THR A 30 -9.63 8.58 -19.63
N ASP A 31 -10.55 9.54 -19.70
CA ASP A 31 -10.60 10.64 -18.75
C ASP A 31 -11.13 10.16 -17.39
N CYS A 32 -10.43 10.53 -16.31
CA CYS A 32 -10.78 10.27 -14.93
C CYS A 32 -11.05 11.58 -14.20
N SER A 33 -12.30 11.78 -13.77
CA SER A 33 -12.72 12.96 -13.01
C SER A 33 -13.54 12.59 -11.77
N THR A 34 -13.42 11.35 -11.32
CA THR A 34 -14.15 10.75 -10.20
C THR A 34 -13.37 9.53 -9.69
N ASP A 35 -13.92 8.88 -8.66
CA ASP A 35 -13.52 7.53 -8.26
C ASP A 35 -13.92 6.48 -9.30
N LEU A 36 -12.95 5.69 -9.74
CA LEU A 36 -13.12 4.58 -10.68
C LEU A 36 -13.14 3.21 -9.98
N GLY A 37 -12.76 3.10 -8.70
CA GLY A 37 -12.71 1.82 -7.97
C GLY A 37 -11.85 0.74 -8.65
N ASP A 38 -12.16 -0.53 -8.35
CA ASP A 38 -11.42 -1.69 -8.85
C ASP A 38 -11.90 -2.07 -10.26
N GLN A 39 -11.25 -1.48 -11.27
CA GLN A 39 -11.50 -1.81 -12.67
C GLN A 39 -10.21 -1.80 -13.51
N THR A 40 -10.27 -2.46 -14.66
CA THR A 40 -9.20 -2.41 -15.67
C THR A 40 -9.48 -1.33 -16.70
N ILE A 41 -8.56 -0.37 -16.83
CA ILE A 41 -8.56 0.67 -17.85
C ILE A 41 -7.57 0.25 -18.94
N THR A 42 -8.08 -0.02 -20.14
CA THR A 42 -7.24 -0.33 -21.30
C THR A 42 -6.71 0.95 -21.94
N GLY A 43 -5.39 1.07 -22.05
CA GLY A 43 -4.71 2.25 -22.59
C GLY A 43 -4.44 3.32 -21.54
N ASP A 44 -4.15 4.53 -22.00
CA ASP A 44 -3.76 5.63 -21.12
C ASP A 44 -4.96 6.18 -20.33
N LEU A 45 -4.70 6.60 -19.09
CA LEU A 45 -5.64 7.31 -18.23
C LEU A 45 -5.22 8.78 -18.15
N VAL A 46 -6.16 9.71 -18.30
CA VAL A 46 -5.91 11.15 -18.18
C VAL A 46 -6.70 11.68 -17.00
N VAL A 47 -6.05 12.39 -16.07
CA VAL A 47 -6.70 13.21 -15.05
C VAL A 47 -6.74 14.63 -15.58
N PRO A 48 -7.91 15.13 -16.05
CA PRO A 48 -8.00 16.44 -16.67
C PRO A 48 -7.67 17.57 -15.70
N ALA A 49 -7.36 18.74 -16.23
CA ALA A 49 -7.00 19.89 -15.42
C ALA A 49 -8.05 20.23 -14.34
N GLY A 50 -7.59 20.37 -13.08
CA GLY A 50 -8.43 20.66 -11.92
C GLY A 50 -9.40 19.54 -11.50
N ALA A 51 -9.26 18.35 -12.08
CA ALA A 51 -10.09 17.20 -11.75
C ALA A 51 -9.45 16.31 -10.68
N ASP A 52 -10.29 15.60 -9.95
CA ASP A 52 -9.90 14.61 -8.95
C ASP A 52 -10.12 13.21 -9.53
N CYS A 53 -9.11 12.35 -9.43
CA CYS A 53 -9.18 10.95 -9.84
C CYS A 53 -8.77 10.05 -8.68
N VAL A 54 -9.62 9.07 -8.36
CA VAL A 54 -9.34 8.06 -7.34
C VAL A 54 -9.35 6.67 -7.99
N LEU A 55 -8.29 5.91 -7.77
CA LEU A 55 -8.10 4.54 -8.26
C LEU A 55 -7.90 3.60 -7.08
N GLY A 56 -8.92 2.84 -6.68
CA GLY A 56 -8.83 1.84 -5.61
C GLY A 56 -8.77 0.43 -6.18
N GLY A 57 -7.59 -0.20 -6.22
CA GLY A 57 -7.40 -1.56 -6.78
C GLY A 57 -7.31 -1.62 -8.31
N ALA A 58 -7.47 -0.48 -9.00
CA ALA A 58 -7.54 -0.44 -10.46
C ALA A 58 -6.26 -0.93 -11.16
N THR A 59 -6.41 -1.41 -12.39
CA THR A 59 -5.28 -1.69 -13.30
C THR A 59 -5.34 -0.75 -14.51
N VAL A 60 -4.28 0.03 -14.75
CA VAL A 60 -4.12 0.87 -15.95
C VAL A 60 -3.13 0.20 -16.90
N GLU A 61 -3.62 -0.30 -18.02
CA GLU A 61 -2.82 -0.95 -19.09
C GLU A 61 -2.18 0.09 -20.04
N GLY A 62 -1.71 1.19 -19.46
CA GLY A 62 -1.08 2.32 -20.16
C GLY A 62 -0.45 3.27 -19.15
N SER A 63 -0.23 4.51 -19.59
CA SER A 63 0.31 5.57 -18.76
C SER A 63 -0.79 6.35 -18.05
N VAL A 64 -0.48 6.96 -16.92
CA VAL A 64 -1.34 7.94 -16.26
C VAL A 64 -0.78 9.34 -16.49
N ILE A 65 -1.61 10.23 -17.02
CA ILE A 65 -1.25 11.61 -17.32
C ILE A 65 -2.10 12.53 -16.43
N VAL A 66 -1.46 13.28 -15.54
CA VAL A 66 -2.12 14.25 -14.65
C VAL A 66 -1.85 15.66 -15.16
N GLU A 67 -2.90 16.33 -15.60
CA GLU A 67 -2.81 17.71 -16.07
C GLU A 67 -2.78 18.71 -14.91
N ALA A 68 -2.61 19.99 -15.26
CA ALA A 68 -2.46 21.08 -14.31
C ALA A 68 -3.61 21.15 -13.29
N ASP A 69 -3.27 21.34 -12.02
CA ASP A 69 -4.20 21.36 -10.89
C ASP A 69 -4.97 20.05 -10.66
N GLY A 70 -4.67 18.99 -11.42
CA GLY A 70 -5.27 17.67 -11.23
C GLY A 70 -4.74 16.97 -9.96
N TRP A 71 -5.59 16.13 -9.37
CA TRP A 71 -5.24 15.29 -8.23
C TRP A 71 -5.44 13.82 -8.54
N LEU A 72 -4.39 13.03 -8.35
CA LEU A 72 -4.44 11.58 -8.44
C LEU A 72 -4.24 10.96 -7.06
N ASP A 73 -5.17 10.11 -6.66
CA ASP A 73 -5.04 9.16 -5.54
C ASP A 73 -5.15 7.74 -6.11
N ALA A 74 -4.04 7.02 -6.13
CA ALA A 74 -3.99 5.64 -6.61
C ALA A 74 -3.58 4.71 -5.47
N THR A 75 -4.58 4.02 -4.90
CA THR A 75 -4.41 3.09 -3.79
C THR A 75 -4.55 1.64 -4.27
N SER A 76 -3.57 0.79 -3.98
CA SER A 76 -3.49 -0.62 -4.41
C SER A 76 -3.62 -0.80 -5.93
N ALA A 77 -3.27 0.22 -6.72
CA ALA A 77 -3.39 0.19 -8.17
C ALA A 77 -2.14 -0.41 -8.85
N THR A 78 -2.32 -0.94 -10.07
CA THR A 78 -1.22 -1.36 -10.96
C THR A 78 -1.22 -0.52 -12.22
N ILE A 79 -0.15 0.23 -12.46
CA ILE A 79 0.03 1.06 -13.65
C ILE A 79 1.15 0.44 -14.48
N THR A 80 0.85 0.00 -15.70
CA THR A 80 1.83 -0.72 -16.52
C THR A 80 2.81 0.21 -17.24
N GLY A 81 2.39 1.46 -17.52
CA GLY A 81 3.18 2.49 -18.18
C GLY A 81 3.79 3.49 -17.21
N ASP A 82 3.94 4.73 -17.69
CA ASP A 82 4.52 5.84 -16.94
C ASP A 82 3.46 6.60 -16.14
N VAL A 83 3.89 7.34 -15.11
CA VAL A 83 3.07 8.39 -14.48
C VAL A 83 3.69 9.73 -14.79
N VAL A 84 2.96 10.60 -15.49
CA VAL A 84 3.45 11.92 -15.88
C VAL A 84 2.50 12.99 -15.37
N ALA A 85 2.99 13.89 -14.53
CA ALA A 85 2.20 14.99 -13.98
C ALA A 85 2.87 16.34 -14.24
N THR A 86 2.10 17.28 -14.78
CA THR A 86 2.55 18.66 -15.05
C THR A 86 1.70 19.64 -14.28
N ASP A 87 2.32 20.41 -13.39
CA ASP A 87 1.69 21.34 -12.46
C ASP A 87 0.52 20.73 -11.65
N PRO A 88 0.64 19.50 -11.11
CA PRO A 88 -0.48 18.86 -10.44
C PRO A 88 -0.81 19.56 -9.12
N TYR A 89 -2.04 19.39 -8.65
CA TYR A 89 -2.30 19.62 -7.23
C TYR A 89 -1.53 18.60 -6.39
N GLY A 90 -1.61 17.33 -6.77
CA GLY A 90 -0.92 16.27 -6.05
C GLY A 90 -1.02 14.92 -6.74
N VAL A 91 -0.02 14.10 -6.50
CA VAL A 91 0.03 12.69 -6.91
C VAL A 91 0.32 11.88 -5.67
N LEU A 92 -0.65 11.08 -5.23
CA LEU A 92 -0.50 10.06 -4.20
C LEU A 92 -0.61 8.70 -4.87
N ILE A 93 0.41 7.86 -4.70
CA ILE A 93 0.39 6.46 -5.12
C ILE A 93 0.80 5.63 -3.91
N ASP A 94 -0.13 4.82 -3.43
CA ASP A 94 0.07 3.90 -2.31
C ASP A 94 -0.31 2.50 -2.79
N GLY A 95 0.65 1.65 -3.17
CA GLY A 95 0.28 0.32 -3.64
C GLY A 95 1.23 -0.33 -4.64
N THR A 96 0.71 -1.28 -5.41
CA THR A 96 1.46 -2.43 -5.92
C THR A 96 2.60 -2.10 -6.89
N SER A 97 2.34 -1.37 -7.99
CA SER A 97 3.42 -1.10 -8.96
C SER A 97 3.12 -0.01 -9.99
N VAL A 98 4.20 0.67 -10.41
CA VAL A 98 4.30 1.45 -11.66
C VAL A 98 5.38 0.79 -12.52
N GLY A 99 5.04 0.34 -13.72
CA GLY A 99 5.95 -0.36 -14.62
C GLY A 99 7.03 0.53 -15.23
N GLY A 100 6.69 1.80 -15.48
CA GLY A 100 7.55 2.78 -16.13
C GLY A 100 8.16 3.81 -15.19
N ASP A 101 8.43 5.00 -15.73
CA ASP A 101 8.97 6.15 -15.01
C ASP A 101 7.86 6.94 -14.32
N ILE A 102 8.19 7.62 -13.22
CA ILE A 102 7.33 8.61 -12.57
C ILE A 102 7.98 9.99 -12.76
N SER A 103 7.28 10.92 -13.40
CA SER A 103 7.75 12.26 -13.72
C SER A 103 6.75 13.31 -13.23
N VAL A 104 7.12 14.11 -12.23
CA VAL A 104 6.21 15.10 -11.60
C VAL A 104 6.89 16.45 -11.46
N TYR A 105 6.44 17.44 -12.24
CA TYR A 105 7.05 18.77 -12.22
C TYR A 105 6.00 19.87 -12.02
N ALA A 106 6.33 20.84 -11.16
CA ALA A 106 5.55 22.07 -10.99
C ALA A 106 6.43 23.31 -11.23
N ALA A 107 5.91 24.26 -12.01
CA ALA A 107 6.55 25.52 -12.39
C ALA A 107 5.83 26.77 -11.85
N ASP A 108 4.61 26.63 -11.31
CA ASP A 108 3.70 27.73 -10.92
C ASP A 108 3.62 28.01 -9.39
N THR A 109 2.76 28.97 -8.98
CA THR A 109 2.69 29.52 -7.60
C THR A 109 2.09 28.61 -6.52
N ARG A 110 1.58 27.44 -6.90
CA ARG A 110 1.05 26.45 -5.95
C ARG A 110 2.01 25.27 -5.91
N VAL A 111 2.54 25.01 -4.73
CA VAL A 111 3.37 23.83 -4.46
C VAL A 111 2.45 22.62 -4.43
N GLY A 112 2.62 21.71 -5.40
CA GLY A 112 1.98 20.40 -5.41
C GLY A 112 2.80 19.38 -4.62
N PHE A 113 2.36 18.13 -4.58
CA PHE A 113 3.07 17.04 -3.89
C PHE A 113 3.16 15.77 -4.73
N LEU A 114 4.20 14.97 -4.44
CA LEU A 114 4.39 13.60 -4.90
C LEU A 114 4.65 12.71 -3.69
N TYR A 115 3.68 11.85 -3.37
CA TYR A 115 3.78 10.89 -2.27
C TYR A 115 3.71 9.47 -2.84
N LEU A 116 4.77 8.70 -2.65
CA LEU A 116 4.92 7.31 -3.09
C LEU A 116 5.08 6.42 -1.86
N ASN A 117 4.15 5.49 -1.66
CA ASN A 117 4.14 4.57 -0.52
C ASN A 117 4.03 3.13 -0.99
N ASP A 118 4.82 2.24 -0.38
CA ASP A 118 4.75 0.78 -0.61
C ASP A 118 4.85 0.36 -2.09
N LEU A 119 5.62 1.11 -2.89
CA LEU A 119 5.53 1.06 -4.34
C LEU A 119 6.74 0.38 -4.99
N ALA A 120 6.47 -0.49 -5.98
CA ALA A 120 7.49 -0.94 -6.92
C ALA A 120 7.48 -0.08 -8.20
N VAL A 121 8.57 0.64 -8.48
CA VAL A 121 8.76 1.46 -9.68
C VAL A 121 9.79 0.78 -10.59
N GLY A 122 9.36 0.35 -11.77
CA GLY A 122 10.22 -0.30 -12.76
C GLY A 122 11.20 0.66 -13.45
N GLY A 123 10.87 1.94 -13.50
CA GLY A 123 11.70 3.02 -14.02
C GLY A 123 12.36 3.88 -12.94
N SER A 124 12.59 5.14 -13.29
CA SER A 124 13.13 6.20 -12.42
C SER A 124 12.04 7.12 -11.90
N VAL A 125 12.33 7.82 -10.81
CA VAL A 125 11.48 8.90 -10.28
C VAL A 125 12.18 10.23 -10.54
N ALA A 126 11.55 11.12 -11.30
CA ALA A 126 12.04 12.45 -11.63
C ALA A 126 11.03 13.49 -11.17
N THR A 127 11.48 14.48 -10.40
CA THR A 127 10.59 15.47 -9.79
C THR A 127 11.22 16.85 -9.70
N GLY A 128 10.38 17.89 -9.62
CA GLY A 128 10.85 19.22 -9.26
C GLY A 128 9.74 20.23 -8.98
N GLY A 129 10.01 21.15 -8.06
CA GLY A 129 9.05 22.19 -7.65
C GLY A 129 7.87 21.70 -6.80
N VAL A 130 7.94 20.49 -6.25
CA VAL A 130 6.88 19.87 -5.43
C VAL A 130 7.43 19.36 -4.09
N ASP A 131 6.53 19.06 -3.17
CA ASP A 131 6.82 18.28 -1.96
C ASP A 131 7.03 16.81 -2.33
N VAL A 132 8.03 16.14 -1.77
CA VAL A 132 8.37 14.76 -2.16
C VAL A 132 8.49 13.86 -0.94
N GLU A 133 7.70 12.79 -0.92
CA GLU A 133 7.85 11.70 0.07
C GLU A 133 7.86 10.37 -0.68
N ILE A 134 8.87 9.55 -0.39
CA ILE A 134 9.02 8.20 -0.94
C ILE A 134 9.31 7.27 0.22
N THR A 135 8.34 6.42 0.55
CA THR A 135 8.37 5.57 1.75
C THR A 135 8.14 4.11 1.39
N ASP A 136 8.91 3.21 2.01
CA ASP A 136 8.73 1.75 1.89
C ASP A 136 8.71 1.23 0.44
N SER A 137 9.44 1.89 -0.46
CA SER A 137 9.35 1.65 -1.90
C SER A 137 10.60 1.01 -2.49
N ARG A 138 10.50 0.51 -3.73
CA ARG A 138 11.63 0.03 -4.53
C ARG A 138 11.64 0.67 -5.90
N ILE A 139 12.76 1.27 -6.28
CA ILE A 139 12.96 1.96 -7.55
C ILE A 139 14.12 1.29 -8.29
N THR A 140 13.84 0.73 -9.47
CA THR A 140 14.88 0.08 -10.30
C THR A 140 15.76 1.11 -11.02
N GLY A 141 15.25 2.29 -11.30
CA GLY A 141 16.00 3.42 -11.83
C GLY A 141 16.69 4.25 -10.75
N GLY A 142 16.83 5.55 -11.02
CA GLY A 142 17.32 6.54 -10.05
C GLY A 142 16.20 7.45 -9.53
N VAL A 143 16.56 8.30 -8.56
CA VAL A 143 15.73 9.41 -8.09
C VAL A 143 16.42 10.71 -8.42
N LEU A 144 15.72 11.62 -9.10
CA LEU A 144 16.17 12.99 -9.35
C LEU A 144 15.11 13.97 -8.84
N ALA A 145 15.44 14.76 -7.82
CA ALA A 145 14.60 15.83 -7.30
C ALA A 145 15.28 17.18 -7.47
N GLN A 146 14.75 18.02 -8.36
CA GLN A 146 15.28 19.35 -8.66
C GLN A 146 14.41 20.44 -8.04
N ALA A 147 14.99 21.23 -7.14
CA ALA A 147 14.29 22.23 -6.34
C ALA A 147 12.97 21.69 -5.74
N PRO A 148 12.95 20.50 -5.11
CA PRO A 148 11.78 20.11 -4.34
C PRO A 148 11.62 21.09 -3.18
N THR A 149 10.41 21.27 -2.67
CA THR A 149 10.27 22.01 -1.40
C THR A 149 11.05 21.29 -0.32
N TYR A 150 10.77 19.99 -0.16
CA TYR A 150 11.54 19.05 0.66
C TYR A 150 11.51 17.67 0.01
N LEU A 151 12.42 16.79 0.43
CA LEU A 151 12.42 15.39 0.07
C LEU A 151 12.61 14.52 1.31
N ASP A 152 11.70 13.58 1.52
CA ASP A 152 11.86 12.49 2.48
C ASP A 152 11.96 11.15 1.71
N LEU A 153 13.11 10.50 1.81
CA LEU A 153 13.37 9.17 1.26
C LEU A 153 13.55 8.18 2.42
N VAL A 154 12.50 7.42 2.70
CA VAL A 154 12.39 6.61 3.91
C VAL A 154 12.23 5.14 3.53
N ARG A 155 13.09 4.27 4.09
CA ARG A 155 13.03 2.81 3.92
C ARG A 155 12.88 2.36 2.46
N THR A 156 13.57 3.07 1.55
CA THR A 156 13.42 2.89 0.11
C THR A 156 14.69 2.29 -0.51
N GLY A 157 14.52 1.29 -1.36
CA GLY A 157 15.58 0.73 -2.18
C GLY A 157 15.66 1.44 -3.53
N VAL A 158 16.83 1.93 -3.92
CA VAL A 158 17.07 2.56 -5.23
C VAL A 158 18.27 1.89 -5.89
N ASP A 159 18.08 1.22 -7.02
CA ASP A 159 19.20 0.52 -7.69
C ASP A 159 20.19 1.53 -8.34
N GLY A 160 19.67 2.67 -8.81
CA GLY A 160 20.42 3.76 -9.42
C GLY A 160 20.96 4.81 -8.43
N ASP A 161 21.18 6.02 -8.94
CA ASP A 161 21.63 7.18 -8.16
C ASP A 161 20.43 7.94 -7.56
N VAL A 162 20.63 8.58 -6.40
CA VAL A 162 19.68 9.52 -5.78
C VAL A 162 20.30 10.91 -5.82
N THR A 163 19.66 11.85 -6.48
CA THR A 163 20.14 13.23 -6.63
C THR A 163 19.07 14.21 -6.15
N VAL A 164 19.43 15.05 -5.19
CA VAL A 164 18.60 16.13 -4.65
C VAL A 164 19.33 17.44 -4.83
N GLU A 165 18.71 18.36 -5.55
CA GLU A 165 19.28 19.68 -5.85
C GLU A 165 18.35 20.76 -5.32
N ASP A 166 18.91 21.75 -4.63
CA ASP A 166 18.22 22.98 -4.20
C ASP A 166 16.95 22.73 -3.35
N ALA A 167 16.98 21.77 -2.42
CA ALA A 167 15.86 21.51 -1.51
C ALA A 167 15.81 22.55 -0.38
N ASP A 168 14.97 23.56 -0.54
CA ASP A 168 14.94 24.73 0.35
C ASP A 168 14.44 24.42 1.77
N PHE A 169 13.52 23.45 1.94
CA PHE A 169 12.97 23.05 3.23
C PHE A 169 13.57 21.78 3.81
N GLY A 170 14.50 21.16 3.09
CA GLY A 170 15.35 20.10 3.61
C GLY A 170 15.29 18.79 2.81
N ALA A 171 16.17 17.87 3.18
CA ALA A 171 16.25 16.53 2.61
C ALA A 171 16.54 15.51 3.72
N LEU A 172 15.69 14.50 3.86
CA LEU A 172 15.84 13.38 4.76
C LEU A 172 16.09 12.09 3.96
N VAL A 173 17.12 11.35 4.32
CA VAL A 173 17.39 10.00 3.81
C VAL A 173 17.56 9.06 4.99
N SER A 174 16.63 8.12 5.20
CA SER A 174 16.66 7.21 6.35
C SER A 174 16.19 5.81 5.98
N GLY A 175 16.94 4.78 6.36
CA GLY A 175 16.60 3.40 5.99
C GLY A 175 16.80 3.09 4.51
N ALA A 176 17.47 3.97 3.75
CA ALA A 176 17.61 3.81 2.31
C ALA A 176 18.74 2.84 1.95
N VAL A 177 18.51 2.03 0.91
CA VAL A 177 19.54 1.18 0.29
C VAL A 177 19.70 1.65 -1.14
N VAL A 178 20.80 2.36 -1.42
CA VAL A 178 21.05 2.97 -2.73
C VAL A 178 22.22 2.25 -3.40
N GLY A 179 22.01 1.65 -4.56
CA GLY A 179 23.07 0.97 -5.31
C GLY A 179 24.08 1.94 -5.95
N GLY A 180 23.62 3.15 -6.26
CA GLY A 180 24.41 4.22 -6.84
C GLY A 180 24.99 5.21 -5.82
N THR A 181 25.15 6.44 -6.29
CA THR A 181 25.60 7.61 -5.52
C THR A 181 24.39 8.32 -4.94
N VAL A 182 24.51 8.80 -3.70
CA VAL A 182 23.57 9.78 -3.14
C VAL A 182 24.22 11.15 -3.22
N SER A 183 23.57 12.12 -3.87
CA SER A 183 24.03 13.50 -3.95
C SER A 183 22.96 14.45 -3.41
N VAL A 184 23.33 15.30 -2.46
CA VAL A 184 22.48 16.41 -1.98
C VAL A 184 23.26 17.71 -2.12
N THR A 185 22.76 18.61 -2.96
CA THR A 185 23.46 19.84 -3.30
C THR A 185 22.59 21.08 -3.19
N GLY A 186 23.17 22.20 -2.76
CA GLY A 186 22.47 23.49 -2.71
C GLY A 186 21.28 23.57 -1.74
N SER A 187 21.08 22.55 -0.91
CA SER A 187 19.91 22.45 -0.04
C SER A 187 20.08 23.23 1.27
N SER A 188 18.96 23.54 1.91
CA SER A 188 18.90 24.41 3.09
C SER A 188 18.09 23.79 4.23
N ARG A 189 18.01 24.49 5.38
CA ARG A 189 17.27 24.09 6.59
C ARG A 189 17.80 22.83 7.26
N ASP A 190 17.38 21.63 6.85
CA ASP A 190 17.82 20.36 7.42
C ASP A 190 18.24 19.41 6.29
N VAL A 191 19.46 18.88 6.35
CA VAL A 191 19.89 17.79 5.46
C VAL A 191 20.36 16.66 6.36
N LEU A 192 19.53 15.61 6.45
CA LEU A 192 19.64 14.56 7.44
C LEU A 192 19.84 13.22 6.73
N ILE A 193 21.07 12.70 6.79
CA ILE A 193 21.44 11.42 6.20
C ILE A 193 21.62 10.40 7.32
N GLY A 194 20.57 9.62 7.61
CA GLY A 194 20.55 8.60 8.67
C GLY A 194 20.67 9.17 10.08
N ALA A 195 20.41 10.47 10.24
CA ALA A 195 20.55 11.22 11.49
C ALA A 195 19.24 11.91 11.88
N ASN A 196 19.07 12.16 13.17
CA ASN A 196 18.09 13.12 13.68
C ASN A 196 18.67 14.54 13.61
N ALA A 197 17.81 15.56 13.70
CA ALA A 197 18.22 16.97 13.62
C ALA A 197 19.22 17.41 14.71
N ASP A 198 19.24 16.72 15.85
CA ASP A 198 20.22 16.96 16.94
C ASP A 198 21.59 16.31 16.70
N GLY A 199 21.73 15.51 15.63
CA GLY A 199 22.94 14.78 15.25
C GLY A 199 23.02 13.37 15.85
N THR A 200 22.02 12.92 16.61
CA THR A 200 21.93 11.52 17.04
C THR A 200 21.58 10.60 15.87
N ALA A 201 21.87 9.31 16.02
CA ALA A 201 21.48 8.28 15.05
C ALA A 201 19.96 8.26 14.84
N GLY A 202 19.53 8.28 13.58
CA GLY A 202 18.14 8.00 13.21
C GLY A 202 17.74 6.56 13.53
N ALA A 203 16.43 6.28 13.53
CA ALA A 203 15.92 4.94 13.81
C ALA A 203 16.37 3.89 12.76
N TRP A 204 16.58 4.33 11.52
CA TRP A 204 17.01 3.48 10.41
C TRP A 204 18.31 4.01 9.78
N GLY A 205 19.28 3.12 9.59
CA GLY A 205 20.53 3.42 8.91
C GLY A 205 20.45 3.31 7.39
N ASN A 206 21.40 3.91 6.69
CA ASN A 206 21.49 3.88 5.23
C ASN A 206 22.66 3.02 4.75
N THR A 207 22.53 2.45 3.57
CA THR A 207 23.62 1.83 2.81
C THR A 207 23.71 2.46 1.43
N ILE A 208 24.87 2.98 1.06
CA ILE A 208 25.14 3.64 -0.22
C ILE A 208 26.26 2.87 -0.92
N GLY A 209 25.95 2.33 -2.10
CA GLY A 209 26.80 1.42 -2.85
C GLY A 209 27.98 2.11 -3.53
N LYS A 210 27.84 3.40 -3.87
CA LYS A 210 28.93 4.23 -4.38
C LYS A 210 29.24 5.35 -3.39
N ASP A 211 29.13 6.60 -3.84
CA ASP A 211 29.60 7.76 -3.11
C ASP A 211 28.44 8.49 -2.41
N LEU A 212 28.75 9.21 -1.35
CA LEU A 212 27.87 10.22 -0.76
C LEU A 212 28.47 11.59 -1.05
N VAL A 213 27.76 12.41 -1.82
CA VAL A 213 28.22 13.74 -2.24
C VAL A 213 27.34 14.80 -1.61
N LEU A 214 27.90 15.60 -0.70
CA LEU A 214 27.21 16.69 -0.03
C LEU A 214 27.92 18.00 -0.37
N SER A 215 27.31 18.85 -1.19
CA SER A 215 27.99 20.05 -1.70
C SER A 215 27.14 21.31 -1.66
N GLY A 216 27.73 22.42 -1.23
CA GLY A 216 27.08 23.74 -1.27
C GLY A 216 25.84 23.87 -0.39
N ASN A 217 25.64 22.98 0.58
CA ASN A 217 24.45 23.00 1.44
C ASN A 217 24.60 24.07 2.53
N THR A 218 23.56 24.88 2.73
CA THR A 218 23.45 25.84 3.83
C THR A 218 22.39 25.37 4.84
N ALA A 219 22.58 24.15 5.33
CA ALA A 219 21.62 23.42 6.15
C ALA A 219 22.24 22.98 7.48
N ASN A 220 21.39 22.56 8.42
CA ASN A 220 21.79 21.65 9.49
C ASN A 220 22.14 20.29 8.88
N LEU A 221 23.39 20.17 8.40
CA LEU A 221 23.88 19.00 7.68
C LEU A 221 24.38 17.93 8.67
N ARG A 222 23.59 16.88 8.85
CA ARG A 222 23.87 15.76 9.77
C ARG A 222 23.98 14.44 9.03
N VAL A 223 25.01 13.67 9.36
CA VAL A 223 25.20 12.31 8.85
C VAL A 223 25.43 11.36 10.03
N ALA A 224 24.64 10.30 10.14
CA ALA A 224 24.78 9.25 11.14
C ALA A 224 24.27 7.93 10.56
N GLN A 225 24.56 6.79 11.20
CA GLN A 225 24.07 5.45 10.79
C GLN A 225 24.14 5.19 9.27
N THR A 226 25.20 5.65 8.61
CA THR A 226 25.29 5.62 7.15
C THR A 226 26.58 4.93 6.75
N THR A 227 26.43 3.83 6.01
CA THR A 227 27.53 3.08 5.43
C THR A 227 27.67 3.44 3.96
N VAL A 228 28.83 3.96 3.57
CA VAL A 228 29.17 4.36 2.20
C VAL A 228 30.29 3.45 1.70
N LEU A 229 30.03 2.63 0.69
CA LEU A 229 31.06 1.71 0.19
C LEU A 229 32.14 2.44 -0.62
N GLY A 230 31.80 3.56 -1.25
CA GLY A 230 32.71 4.47 -1.92
C GLY A 230 33.23 5.59 -1.01
N ALA A 231 33.31 6.80 -1.56
CA ALA A 231 33.79 7.99 -0.87
C ALA A 231 32.64 8.86 -0.34
N ILE A 232 32.83 9.44 0.84
CA ILE A 232 32.08 10.63 1.25
C ILE A 232 32.83 11.85 0.74
N ARG A 233 32.18 12.69 -0.07
CA ARG A 233 32.74 13.94 -0.60
C ARG A 233 31.96 15.14 -0.09
N LEU A 234 32.68 16.06 0.53
CA LEU A 234 32.16 17.27 1.16
C LEU A 234 32.81 18.49 0.53
N ASP A 235 32.02 19.39 -0.05
CA ASP A 235 32.55 20.61 -0.67
C ASP A 235 31.64 21.82 -0.44
N GLY A 236 32.17 22.91 0.11
CA GLY A 236 31.44 24.18 0.20
C GLY A 236 30.19 24.20 1.09
N ASN A 237 30.02 23.26 2.04
CA ASN A 237 28.89 23.27 2.98
C ASN A 237 29.12 24.29 4.11
N ASP A 238 28.07 25.03 4.50
CA ASP A 238 28.12 26.02 5.59
C ASP A 238 26.86 25.95 6.49
N PRO A 239 26.95 25.44 7.73
CA PRO A 239 28.16 24.89 8.35
C PRO A 239 28.66 23.60 7.68
N ALA A 240 29.92 23.22 7.97
CA ALA A 240 30.46 21.93 7.55
C ALA A 240 29.61 20.76 8.06
N ALA A 241 29.62 19.64 7.33
CA ALA A 241 28.86 18.44 7.72
C ALA A 241 29.26 17.97 9.14
N ALA A 242 28.27 17.64 9.97
CA ALA A 242 28.49 17.11 11.31
C ALA A 242 28.15 15.62 11.36
N PHE A 243 29.16 14.79 11.61
CA PHE A 243 29.04 13.35 11.69
C PHE A 243 28.71 12.90 13.12
N GLY A 244 27.68 12.08 13.24
CA GLY A 244 27.28 11.36 14.43
C GLY A 244 27.74 9.90 14.41
N PRO A 245 27.22 9.07 15.33
CA PRO A 245 27.64 7.69 15.45
C PRO A 245 27.20 6.83 14.26
N GLY A 246 28.01 5.81 13.94
CA GLY A 246 27.68 4.80 12.94
C GLY A 246 27.90 5.22 11.49
N VAL A 247 28.69 6.27 11.23
CA VAL A 247 29.16 6.60 9.88
C VAL A 247 30.36 5.73 9.52
N SER A 248 30.35 5.11 8.35
CA SER A 248 31.52 4.44 7.78
C SER A 248 31.64 4.70 6.28
N ALA A 249 32.87 4.77 5.79
CA ALA A 249 33.15 5.07 4.39
C ALA A 249 34.40 4.34 3.88
N GLY A 250 34.50 4.13 2.56
CA GLY A 250 35.75 3.71 1.93
C GLY A 250 36.82 4.82 1.97
N SER A 251 36.39 6.08 1.88
CA SER A 251 37.24 7.26 2.13
C SER A 251 36.38 8.49 2.43
N VAL A 252 37.00 9.53 2.99
CA VAL A 252 36.35 10.82 3.27
C VAL A 252 37.20 11.94 2.72
N GLU A 253 36.60 12.78 1.87
CA GLU A 253 37.22 13.93 1.23
C GLU A 253 36.49 15.21 1.64
N GLY A 254 37.21 16.21 2.16
CA GLY A 254 36.66 17.50 2.58
C GLY A 254 36.54 17.67 4.10
N ASP A 255 36.10 18.85 4.53
CA ASP A 255 36.02 19.22 5.94
C ASP A 255 34.71 18.76 6.59
N PHE A 256 34.81 18.17 7.79
CA PHE A 256 33.67 17.78 8.62
C PHE A 256 33.95 18.01 10.11
N THR A 257 32.90 17.93 10.92
CA THR A 257 32.96 17.98 12.39
C THR A 257 32.32 16.72 12.99
N GLY A 258 32.51 16.48 14.28
CA GLY A 258 31.91 15.34 14.98
C GLY A 258 32.80 14.09 14.98
N GLU A 259 32.18 12.92 14.94
CA GLU A 259 32.88 11.64 15.02
C GLU A 259 33.65 11.30 13.74
N GLN A 260 34.80 10.64 13.89
CA GLN A 260 35.56 10.13 12.73
C GLN A 260 34.83 8.92 12.14
N PRO A 261 34.57 8.88 10.82
CA PRO A 261 33.98 7.71 10.19
C PRO A 261 34.83 6.46 10.36
N GLY A 262 34.16 5.31 10.54
CA GLY A 262 34.80 4.01 10.45
C GLY A 262 35.21 3.68 9.01
N GLU A 263 36.09 2.68 8.85
CA GLU A 263 36.46 2.15 7.55
C GLU A 263 35.37 1.18 7.05
N ALA A 264 34.92 1.36 5.80
CA ALA A 264 34.10 0.36 5.13
C ALA A 264 34.97 -0.87 4.78
N VAL A 265 34.46 -2.08 5.03
CA VAL A 265 35.21 -3.32 4.76
C VAL A 265 35.37 -3.52 3.25
N ALA A 266 36.60 -3.44 2.75
CA ALA A 266 36.90 -3.61 1.34
C ALA A 266 36.94 -5.09 0.93
N GLY A 267 36.34 -5.43 -0.21
CA GLY A 267 36.49 -6.73 -0.88
C GLY A 267 35.40 -7.77 -0.63
N ASP A 268 34.44 -7.48 0.26
CA ASP A 268 33.28 -8.33 0.53
C ASP A 268 32.01 -7.79 -0.19
N GLN A 269 31.01 -8.65 -0.45
CA GLN A 269 29.71 -8.22 -0.94
C GLN A 269 28.88 -7.65 0.23
N ALA A 270 28.43 -6.40 0.11
CA ALA A 270 27.49 -5.81 1.06
C ALA A 270 26.06 -6.29 0.74
N ILE A 271 25.37 -6.83 1.73
CA ILE A 271 23.94 -7.17 1.68
C ILE A 271 23.24 -6.24 2.65
N ALA A 272 22.27 -5.47 2.16
CA ALA A 272 21.47 -4.56 2.96
C ALA A 272 19.99 -4.86 2.78
N VAL A 273 19.26 -4.81 3.89
CA VAL A 273 17.81 -4.91 3.93
C VAL A 273 17.32 -3.99 5.04
N THR A 274 16.28 -3.22 4.75
CA THR A 274 15.58 -2.43 5.76
C THR A 274 14.30 -3.17 6.12
N VAL A 275 14.13 -3.50 7.39
CA VAL A 275 12.92 -4.16 7.90
C VAL A 275 12.10 -3.09 8.65
N PRO A 276 10.92 -2.71 8.14
CA PRO A 276 10.06 -1.75 8.81
C PRO A 276 9.38 -2.37 10.04
N ASP A 277 8.73 -1.51 10.83
CA ASP A 277 7.77 -1.98 11.82
C ASP A 277 6.58 -2.65 11.13
N GLN A 278 6.01 -3.67 11.77
CA GLN A 278 4.82 -4.33 11.25
C GLN A 278 3.63 -3.34 11.26
N ARG A 279 2.94 -3.18 10.12
CA ARG A 279 1.70 -2.40 10.04
C ARG A 279 0.65 -2.99 10.98
N ALA A 280 -0.16 -2.12 11.59
CA ALA A 280 -1.19 -2.52 12.56
C ALA A 280 -2.20 -3.54 12.01
N GLY A 281 -2.48 -3.48 10.70
CA GLY A 281 -3.41 -4.37 9.98
C GLY A 281 -4.86 -4.28 10.47
N GLU A 282 -5.74 -5.09 9.88
CA GLU A 282 -7.17 -5.13 10.21
C GLU A 282 -7.78 -6.53 10.08
N LEU A 283 -8.94 -6.71 10.74
CA LEU A 283 -9.81 -7.87 10.58
C LEU A 283 -11.01 -7.46 9.70
N ILE A 284 -11.13 -8.09 8.54
CA ILE A 284 -12.25 -7.89 7.61
C ILE A 284 -13.01 -9.20 7.49
N TRP A 285 -14.34 -9.11 7.34
CA TRP A 285 -15.15 -10.26 6.94
C TRP A 285 -16.18 -9.87 5.88
N SER A 286 -16.54 -10.81 5.01
CA SER A 286 -17.51 -10.62 3.93
C SER A 286 -18.22 -11.92 3.57
N LEU A 287 -19.39 -11.82 2.96
CA LEU A 287 -20.10 -12.98 2.39
C LEU A 287 -19.60 -13.27 0.98
N GLU A 288 -19.25 -14.52 0.71
CA GLU A 288 -18.92 -14.99 -0.64
C GLU A 288 -20.21 -15.33 -1.40
N GLY A 289 -20.82 -14.32 -2.02
CA GLY A 289 -21.98 -14.51 -2.88
C GLY A 289 -22.68 -13.20 -3.25
N GLY A 290 -23.23 -13.14 -4.47
CA GLY A 290 -23.95 -11.97 -4.97
C GLY A 290 -25.35 -11.78 -4.37
N ASN A 291 -25.84 -12.70 -3.53
CA ASN A 291 -27.07 -12.54 -2.78
C ASN A 291 -26.96 -13.23 -1.40
N GLY A 292 -27.64 -12.68 -0.38
CA GLY A 292 -27.63 -13.20 0.99
C GLY A 292 -28.72 -14.25 1.26
N LEU A 293 -29.26 -14.91 0.24
CA LEU A 293 -30.35 -15.88 0.42
C LEU A 293 -29.79 -17.27 0.71
N VAL A 294 -30.02 -17.75 1.93
CA VAL A 294 -29.87 -19.16 2.30
C VAL A 294 -31.17 -19.90 1.98
N ASN A 295 -31.11 -20.92 1.12
CA ASN A 295 -32.29 -21.66 0.68
C ASN A 295 -32.19 -23.14 1.10
N LEU A 296 -33.01 -23.53 2.08
CA LEU A 296 -33.11 -24.92 2.56
C LEU A 296 -34.03 -25.80 1.69
N GLY A 297 -34.67 -25.24 0.66
CA GLY A 297 -35.60 -25.94 -0.20
C GLY A 297 -36.95 -26.24 0.46
N VAL A 298 -37.51 -27.41 0.16
CA VAL A 298 -38.80 -27.88 0.70
C VAL A 298 -38.51 -29.01 1.68
N ALA A 299 -39.04 -28.90 2.89
CA ALA A 299 -38.84 -29.92 3.92
C ALA A 299 -39.46 -31.27 3.49
N GLU A 300 -38.71 -32.35 3.70
CA GLU A 300 -39.17 -33.72 3.54
C GLU A 300 -39.93 -34.17 4.79
N GLU A 301 -41.09 -34.81 4.59
CA GLU A 301 -41.83 -35.46 5.68
C GLU A 301 -41.20 -36.83 6.00
N LEU A 302 -40.64 -36.94 7.20
CA LEU A 302 -40.17 -38.20 7.77
C LEU A 302 -41.22 -38.77 8.73
N GLN A 303 -40.93 -39.91 9.36
CA GLN A 303 -41.91 -40.59 10.23
C GLN A 303 -42.33 -39.78 11.46
N ASP A 304 -41.45 -38.91 11.97
CA ASP A 304 -41.64 -38.18 13.22
C ASP A 304 -41.42 -36.66 13.11
N ARG A 305 -40.98 -36.16 11.94
CA ARG A 305 -40.62 -34.75 11.73
C ARG A 305 -40.66 -34.34 10.26
N TYR A 306 -40.60 -33.03 10.02
CA TYR A 306 -40.18 -32.46 8.75
C TYR A 306 -38.69 -32.12 8.80
N GLN A 307 -37.92 -32.43 7.75
CA GLN A 307 -36.48 -32.13 7.67
C GLN A 307 -36.13 -31.32 6.42
N ALA A 308 -35.33 -30.26 6.57
CA ALA A 308 -34.76 -29.51 5.44
C ALA A 308 -33.28 -29.22 5.70
N THR A 309 -32.44 -29.41 4.69
CA THR A 309 -31.00 -29.15 4.78
C THR A 309 -30.56 -28.10 3.76
N GLY A 310 -29.43 -27.46 4.02
CA GLY A 310 -28.81 -26.50 3.11
C GLY A 310 -27.49 -26.01 3.69
N GLU A 311 -26.90 -24.99 3.07
CA GLU A 311 -25.62 -24.43 3.49
C GLU A 311 -25.77 -22.92 3.64
N ILE A 312 -25.06 -22.32 4.60
CA ILE A 312 -24.98 -20.85 4.64
C ILE A 312 -24.20 -20.34 3.43
N VAL A 313 -24.40 -19.07 3.08
CA VAL A 313 -23.46 -18.37 2.19
C VAL A 313 -22.11 -18.30 2.94
N PRO A 314 -21.00 -18.83 2.38
CA PRO A 314 -19.72 -18.84 3.05
C PRO A 314 -19.25 -17.44 3.45
N VAL A 315 -18.52 -17.34 4.55
CA VAL A 315 -17.98 -16.10 5.08
C VAL A 315 -16.47 -16.12 4.89
N ARG A 316 -15.93 -15.15 4.15
CA ARG A 316 -14.49 -14.91 4.11
C ARG A 316 -14.10 -14.05 5.28
N VAL A 317 -13.13 -14.51 6.07
CA VAL A 317 -12.51 -13.77 7.17
C VAL A 317 -11.04 -13.56 6.83
N GLN A 318 -10.58 -12.33 6.87
CA GLN A 318 -9.19 -11.95 6.62
C GLN A 318 -8.67 -11.21 7.83
N ASP A 319 -7.67 -11.78 8.52
CA ASP A 319 -6.99 -11.12 9.63
C ASP A 319 -5.55 -10.80 9.23
N THR A 320 -5.26 -9.50 9.22
CA THR A 320 -3.92 -8.98 8.96
C THR A 320 -3.38 -8.21 10.17
N ARG A 321 -4.02 -8.27 11.34
CA ARG A 321 -3.60 -7.47 12.49
C ARG A 321 -2.23 -7.89 13.02
N ALA A 322 -1.47 -6.91 13.51
CA ALA A 322 -0.18 -7.16 14.14
C ALA A 322 -0.35 -7.79 15.53
N GLY A 323 0.55 -8.70 15.88
CA GLY A 323 0.51 -9.42 17.15
C GLY A 323 -0.54 -10.55 17.20
N ASP A 324 -1.15 -10.87 16.07
CA ASP A 324 -2.02 -12.04 15.85
C ASP A 324 -3.10 -12.21 16.94
N PRO A 325 -3.90 -11.17 17.24
CA PRO A 325 -4.90 -11.20 18.31
C PRO A 325 -6.04 -12.17 18.02
N VAL A 326 -6.67 -12.70 19.07
CA VAL A 326 -7.85 -13.58 18.95
C VAL A 326 -8.98 -12.95 18.12
N TRP A 327 -9.71 -13.76 17.37
CA TRP A 327 -10.98 -13.36 16.75
C TRP A 327 -12.01 -14.49 16.76
N SER A 328 -13.30 -14.12 16.69
CA SER A 328 -14.38 -15.09 16.48
C SER A 328 -15.51 -14.51 15.63
N VAL A 329 -16.11 -15.38 14.82
CA VAL A 329 -17.37 -15.12 14.11
C VAL A 329 -18.44 -15.99 14.72
N THR A 330 -19.54 -15.36 15.13
CA THR A 330 -20.71 -16.02 15.72
C THR A 330 -21.93 -15.80 14.84
N ALA A 331 -22.90 -16.71 14.91
CA ALA A 331 -24.20 -16.55 14.28
C ALA A 331 -25.34 -16.84 15.24
N GLN A 332 -26.48 -16.18 15.02
CA GLN A 332 -27.76 -16.46 15.66
C GLN A 332 -28.87 -16.29 14.62
N VAL A 333 -29.92 -17.10 14.72
CA VAL A 333 -31.06 -17.06 13.80
C VAL A 333 -32.32 -16.61 14.54
N SER A 334 -33.02 -15.62 13.98
CA SER A 334 -34.34 -15.24 14.49
C SER A 334 -35.34 -16.38 14.33
N ASP A 335 -36.44 -16.37 15.08
CA ASP A 335 -37.54 -17.28 14.79
C ASP A 335 -37.99 -17.18 13.32
N PHE A 336 -38.41 -18.32 12.80
CA PHE A 336 -38.98 -18.47 11.47
C PHE A 336 -40.42 -17.96 11.48
N ALA A 337 -40.75 -16.99 10.63
CA ALA A 337 -42.08 -16.38 10.59
C ALA A 337 -42.81 -16.64 9.26
N ALA A 338 -44.11 -16.93 9.33
CA ALA A 338 -45.00 -17.03 8.16
C ALA A 338 -46.44 -16.64 8.52
N GLY A 339 -47.01 -15.62 7.88
CA GLY A 339 -48.46 -15.35 7.96
C GLY A 339 -49.02 -15.08 9.37
N GLY A 340 -48.19 -14.70 10.34
CA GLY A 340 -48.56 -14.50 11.75
C GLY A 340 -48.24 -15.69 12.67
N GLU A 341 -47.85 -16.83 12.10
CA GLU A 341 -47.30 -17.99 12.81
C GLU A 341 -45.78 -17.82 13.00
N SER A 342 -45.25 -18.41 14.06
CA SER A 342 -43.81 -18.43 14.39
C SER A 342 -43.37 -19.85 14.69
N LEU A 343 -42.19 -20.23 14.19
CA LEU A 343 -41.49 -21.47 14.53
C LEU A 343 -40.14 -21.08 15.13
N SER A 344 -39.84 -21.65 16.30
CA SER A 344 -38.58 -21.37 17.01
C SER A 344 -37.38 -21.77 16.17
N SER A 345 -36.34 -20.94 16.14
CA SER A 345 -35.06 -21.29 15.52
C SER A 345 -34.24 -22.29 16.35
N GLU A 346 -34.76 -22.75 17.50
CA GLU A 346 -34.17 -23.87 18.25
C GLU A 346 -34.16 -25.17 17.43
N TYR A 347 -35.10 -25.29 16.49
CA TYR A 347 -35.21 -26.43 15.60
C TYR A 347 -34.18 -26.44 14.46
N LEU A 348 -33.40 -25.37 14.32
CA LEU A 348 -32.29 -25.30 13.36
C LEU A 348 -30.98 -25.65 14.05
N GLY A 349 -30.40 -26.77 13.64
CA GLY A 349 -29.01 -27.15 13.93
C GLY A 349 -28.07 -26.73 12.80
N TRP A 350 -26.76 -26.81 13.07
CA TRP A 350 -25.75 -26.63 12.04
C TRP A 350 -24.45 -27.39 12.33
N THR A 351 -23.62 -27.58 11.32
CA THR A 351 -22.25 -28.08 11.46
C THR A 351 -21.29 -27.09 10.81
N PRO A 352 -20.61 -26.24 11.60
CA PRO A 352 -19.60 -25.33 11.07
C PRO A 352 -18.41 -26.05 10.44
N GLU A 353 -17.82 -25.42 9.43
CA GLU A 353 -16.65 -25.94 8.72
C GLU A 353 -15.72 -24.82 8.22
N VAL A 354 -14.47 -25.20 7.94
CA VAL A 354 -13.48 -24.32 7.29
C VAL A 354 -13.18 -24.90 5.92
N LEU A 355 -13.56 -24.15 4.88
CA LEU A 355 -13.46 -24.50 3.47
C LEU A 355 -12.07 -24.18 2.89
N GLU A 356 -11.52 -23.03 3.28
CA GLU A 356 -10.16 -22.58 2.96
C GLU A 356 -9.51 -22.07 4.25
N ASN A 357 -8.23 -22.37 4.48
CA ASN A 357 -7.60 -22.06 5.77
C ASN A 357 -6.14 -21.65 5.64
N GLU A 358 -5.91 -20.39 5.29
CA GLU A 358 -4.57 -19.78 5.31
C GLU A 358 -4.33 -18.97 6.61
N GLY A 359 -5.35 -18.85 7.47
CA GLY A 359 -5.32 -18.05 8.70
C GLY A 359 -5.50 -18.84 10.00
N ASP A 360 -5.23 -20.15 10.00
CA ASP A 360 -5.39 -21.07 11.14
C ASP A 360 -6.77 -20.99 11.83
N ALA A 361 -7.82 -20.70 11.07
CA ALA A 361 -9.18 -20.70 11.57
C ALA A 361 -9.60 -22.11 12.02
N VAL A 362 -10.40 -22.16 13.08
CA VAL A 362 -11.00 -23.38 13.63
C VAL A 362 -12.52 -23.24 13.56
N ALA A 363 -13.18 -24.23 12.97
CA ALA A 363 -14.64 -24.31 12.96
C ALA A 363 -15.20 -24.44 14.37
N GLY A 364 -16.34 -23.79 14.61
CA GLY A 364 -17.12 -23.98 15.83
C GLY A 364 -17.64 -25.41 15.98
N PRO A 365 -18.07 -25.80 17.19
CA PRO A 365 -18.64 -27.12 17.41
C PRO A 365 -19.97 -27.29 16.66
N PRO A 366 -20.29 -28.50 16.18
CA PRO A 366 -21.62 -28.78 15.64
C PRO A 366 -22.69 -28.59 16.72
N VAL A 367 -23.85 -28.10 16.30
CA VAL A 367 -25.02 -27.86 17.15
C VAL A 367 -26.18 -28.64 16.57
N ALA A 368 -26.70 -29.61 17.32
CA ALA A 368 -27.86 -30.37 16.91
C ALA A 368 -29.13 -29.50 16.86
N SER A 369 -30.12 -29.95 16.10
CA SER A 369 -31.46 -29.38 16.19
C SER A 369 -32.07 -29.68 17.56
N GLY A 370 -32.76 -28.70 18.14
CA GLY A 370 -33.52 -28.87 19.39
C GLY A 370 -34.64 -29.92 19.29
N PHE A 371 -35.01 -30.37 18.08
CA PHE A 371 -35.88 -31.53 17.92
C PHE A 371 -35.23 -32.83 18.47
N GLU A 372 -33.92 -32.98 18.34
CA GLU A 372 -33.20 -34.22 18.68
C GLU A 372 -32.91 -34.33 20.18
N ASP A 373 -32.49 -33.25 20.81
CA ASP A 373 -31.97 -33.25 22.19
C ASP A 373 -32.66 -32.26 23.13
N GLY A 374 -33.63 -31.47 22.64
CA GLY A 374 -34.28 -30.40 23.40
C GLY A 374 -33.38 -29.19 23.68
N GLY A 375 -32.27 -29.06 22.94
CA GLY A 375 -31.36 -27.92 23.00
C GLY A 375 -31.90 -26.69 22.28
N GLU A 376 -31.17 -25.58 22.38
CA GLU A 376 -31.61 -24.28 21.87
C GLU A 376 -31.26 -24.03 20.39
N GLY A 377 -30.66 -25.00 19.69
CA GLY A 377 -30.23 -24.86 18.28
C GLY A 377 -29.50 -23.54 18.01
N LEU A 378 -29.95 -22.82 16.97
CA LEU A 378 -29.50 -21.48 16.59
C LEU A 378 -30.37 -20.33 17.13
N SER A 379 -31.28 -20.59 18.08
CA SER A 379 -32.06 -19.53 18.76
C SER A 379 -31.24 -18.64 19.69
N VAL A 380 -30.01 -19.03 19.97
CA VAL A 380 -29.00 -18.29 20.72
C VAL A 380 -27.69 -18.28 19.92
N ALA A 381 -26.78 -17.35 20.24
CA ALA A 381 -25.52 -17.24 19.51
C ALA A 381 -24.66 -18.52 19.62
N ARG A 382 -24.10 -18.93 18.48
CA ARG A 382 -23.17 -20.05 18.33
C ARG A 382 -21.95 -19.61 17.53
N THR A 383 -20.78 -20.15 17.86
CA THR A 383 -19.55 -19.88 17.11
C THR A 383 -19.60 -20.57 15.75
N LEU A 384 -19.39 -19.80 14.69
CA LEU A 384 -19.15 -20.31 13.33
C LEU A 384 -17.68 -20.72 13.20
N ALA A 385 -16.78 -19.80 13.51
CA ALA A 385 -15.34 -20.03 13.47
C ALA A 385 -14.60 -19.06 14.39
N SER A 386 -13.36 -19.40 14.74
CA SER A 386 -12.47 -18.56 15.53
C SER A 386 -11.02 -18.85 15.20
N ALA A 387 -10.12 -17.93 15.51
CA ALA A 387 -8.69 -18.22 15.64
C ALA A 387 -8.17 -17.68 16.97
N GLU A 388 -7.26 -18.44 17.58
CA GLU A 388 -6.64 -18.10 18.86
C GLU A 388 -5.54 -17.04 18.70
N GLU A 389 -5.05 -16.51 19.82
CA GLU A 389 -3.86 -15.66 19.79
C GLU A 389 -2.65 -16.41 19.20
N GLY A 390 -1.92 -15.76 18.30
CA GLY A 390 -0.77 -16.36 17.60
C GLY A 390 -1.12 -17.21 16.38
N HIS A 391 -2.36 -17.13 15.88
CA HIS A 391 -2.77 -17.73 14.62
C HIS A 391 -2.00 -17.15 13.42
N ALA A 392 -1.85 -17.92 12.35
CA ALA A 392 -1.28 -17.39 11.11
C ALA A 392 -2.11 -16.22 10.57
N ARG A 393 -1.45 -15.13 10.17
CA ARG A 393 -2.09 -14.07 9.39
C ARG A 393 -2.48 -14.60 8.03
N GLY A 394 -3.70 -14.32 7.60
CA GLY A 394 -4.19 -14.85 6.33
C GLY A 394 -5.71 -14.77 6.19
N SER A 395 -6.21 -15.47 5.17
CA SER A 395 -7.64 -15.61 4.92
C SER A 395 -8.13 -17.00 5.31
N ALA A 396 -9.34 -17.07 5.85
CA ALA A 396 -10.10 -18.29 5.96
C ALA A 396 -11.47 -18.12 5.29
N LEU A 397 -11.95 -19.16 4.62
CA LEU A 397 -13.32 -19.25 4.12
C LEU A 397 -14.06 -20.23 5.01
N VAL A 398 -15.10 -19.77 5.69
CA VAL A 398 -15.83 -20.57 6.68
C VAL A 398 -17.29 -20.74 6.27
N GLY A 399 -17.82 -21.94 6.49
CA GLY A 399 -19.16 -22.35 6.09
C GLY A 399 -19.87 -23.09 7.22
N ALA A 400 -21.10 -23.50 6.98
CA ALA A 400 -21.84 -24.39 7.85
C ALA A 400 -22.96 -25.09 7.09
N ASP A 401 -23.06 -26.40 7.27
CA ASP A 401 -24.23 -27.19 6.91
C ASP A 401 -25.36 -26.87 7.88
N LEU A 402 -26.57 -26.63 7.37
CA LEU A 402 -27.78 -26.35 8.12
C LEU A 402 -28.71 -27.57 8.11
N ASP A 403 -29.32 -27.84 9.26
CA ASP A 403 -30.29 -28.92 9.44
C ASP A 403 -31.49 -28.45 10.25
N LEU A 404 -32.60 -28.19 9.56
CA LEU A 404 -33.87 -27.79 10.17
C LEU A 404 -34.74 -29.03 10.39
N GLN A 405 -35.13 -29.30 11.63
CA GLN A 405 -36.01 -30.41 12.00
C GLN A 405 -37.22 -29.90 12.79
N LEU A 406 -38.41 -30.03 12.21
CA LEU A 406 -39.65 -29.50 12.78
C LEU A 406 -40.63 -30.61 13.18
N PRO A 407 -41.38 -30.46 14.29
CA PRO A 407 -42.46 -31.38 14.63
C PRO A 407 -43.54 -31.50 13.53
N LEU A 408 -44.18 -32.67 13.41
CA LEU A 408 -45.23 -32.93 12.40
C LEU A 408 -46.51 -32.09 12.59
N ASP A 409 -46.71 -31.46 13.75
CA ASP A 409 -47.81 -30.52 14.01
C ASP A 409 -47.46 -29.06 13.66
N SER A 410 -46.27 -28.81 13.11
CA SER A 410 -45.88 -27.49 12.60
C SER A 410 -46.82 -27.03 11.48
N PRO A 411 -47.32 -25.78 11.50
CA PRO A 411 -48.21 -25.30 10.46
C PRO A 411 -47.50 -25.28 9.10
N SER A 412 -48.23 -25.65 8.04
CA SER A 412 -47.72 -25.58 6.67
C SER A 412 -47.59 -24.12 6.22
N GLY A 413 -46.46 -23.76 5.62
CA GLY A 413 -46.23 -22.41 5.11
C GLY A 413 -44.80 -22.22 4.58
N THR A 414 -44.54 -21.09 3.94
CA THR A 414 -43.17 -20.67 3.62
C THR A 414 -42.69 -19.76 4.73
N TYR A 415 -41.74 -20.25 5.52
CA TYR A 415 -41.17 -19.54 6.65
C TYR A 415 -39.85 -18.89 6.29
N THR A 416 -39.62 -17.69 6.82
CA THR A 416 -38.37 -16.95 6.64
C THR A 416 -37.79 -16.55 7.99
N ALA A 417 -36.47 -16.62 8.12
CA ALA A 417 -35.73 -16.15 9.29
C ALA A 417 -34.54 -15.29 8.83
N THR A 418 -33.97 -14.53 9.76
CA THR A 418 -32.72 -13.76 9.54
C THR A 418 -31.60 -14.41 10.32
N LEU A 419 -30.53 -14.80 9.62
CA LEU A 419 -29.26 -15.20 10.22
C LEU A 419 -28.42 -13.94 10.42
N THR A 420 -28.04 -13.67 11.67
CA THR A 420 -27.21 -12.52 12.05
C THR A 420 -25.81 -13.01 12.35
N LEU A 421 -24.82 -12.51 11.60
CA LEU A 421 -23.40 -12.74 11.86
C LEU A 421 -22.82 -11.61 12.72
N THR A 422 -21.98 -11.96 13.68
CA THR A 422 -21.25 -10.99 14.50
C THR A 422 -19.79 -11.42 14.60
N ALA A 423 -18.88 -10.54 14.16
CA ALA A 423 -17.45 -10.71 14.36
C ALA A 423 -17.01 -9.97 15.64
N LEU A 424 -16.20 -10.64 16.45
CA LEU A 424 -15.52 -10.06 17.61
C LEU A 424 -14.01 -10.07 17.33
N SER A 425 -13.40 -8.90 17.52
CA SER A 425 -12.01 -8.60 17.21
C SER A 425 -11.24 -8.12 18.43
#